data_AF-A2FWH0-F1
#
_entry.id   AF-A2FWH0-F1
#
_cell.length_a   1.000
_cell.length_b   1.000
_cell.length_c   1.000
_cell.angle_alpha   90.00
_cell.angle_beta   90.00
_cell.angle_gamma   90.00
#
_symmetry.space_group_name_H-M   'P 1'
#
loop_
_entity.id
_entity.type
_entity.pdbx_description
1 polymer ?
#
loop_
_entity_poly.entity_id
_entity_poly.type
_entity_poly.pdbx_seq_one_letter_code
_entity_poly.pdbx_strand_id
1 'polypeptide(L)'
;MSDMDHTFLTRQTKQKSSFEQKYLERFGGTSENSLALPSLSPQLIKKKQEMEKTNAELEEARTKFEAWKTNFQRKKKELDEKQHTLDIQKANLRTFTEHHSGELEKARRREEEEKQRAKEIEAELEQLAVEEEELKKQNDELKAKLEQLQPCADYLQAVANKSRNFENVEAILNRHQSLAATRQEYVEKFQELMSRFGTEEQELNKELETKRALLIDRTMQLNDGLARVNQAKKLNQYNKTSLYKDIQRVEAKNTELAEIKSAIQTIYNRALEKSNQASQHSKTEKAPSIESMLQFIENRFKDLSGILNDPNIEYITAAPRRGIVIQQAV
;
A
#
# COMPACT_ATOMS: atom_id res chain seq x y z
N MET A 1 -11.18 23.20 92.81
CA MET A 1 -10.85 24.57 93.26
C MET A 1 -11.90 24.93 94.29
N SER A 2 -11.46 25.12 95.52
CA SER A 2 -12.27 25.40 96.70
C SER A 2 -12.61 26.89 96.69
N ASP A 3 -13.88 27.26 96.83
CA ASP A 3 -14.29 28.66 96.94
C ASP A 3 -15.07 28.87 98.23
N MET A 4 -14.76 29.99 98.88
CA MET A 4 -14.78 30.18 100.33
C MET A 4 -16.15 30.54 100.93
N ASP A 5 -16.48 29.90 102.05
CA ASP A 5 -17.50 30.36 102.99
C ASP A 5 -16.99 31.58 103.79
N HIS A 6 -17.59 32.74 103.56
CA HIS A 6 -17.45 33.91 104.43
C HIS A 6 -18.82 34.29 105.02
N THR A 7 -19.22 33.55 106.05
CA THR A 7 -20.35 33.95 106.90
C THR A 7 -19.87 34.99 107.92
N PHE A 8 -20.18 36.26 107.67
CA PHE A 8 -20.01 37.34 108.65
C PHE A 8 -20.99 37.14 109.82
N LEU A 9 -20.49 36.68 110.97
CA LEU A 9 -21.17 36.80 112.27
C LEU A 9 -20.94 38.21 112.83
N THR A 10 -21.97 39.06 112.83
CA THR A 10 -22.00 40.28 113.65
C THR A 10 -23.05 40.12 114.76
N ARG A 11 -22.66 39.51 115.87
CA ARG A 11 -23.34 39.73 117.16
C ARG A 11 -22.95 41.13 117.66
N GLN A 12 -23.78 42.14 117.38
CA GLN A 12 -23.68 43.43 118.06
C GLN A 12 -24.30 43.30 119.47
N THR A 13 -23.47 43.15 120.51
CA THR A 13 -23.89 43.40 121.88
C THR A 13 -24.00 44.91 122.10
N LYS A 14 -25.22 45.46 122.02
CA LYS A 14 -25.48 46.85 122.41
C LYS A 14 -25.23 47.03 123.91
N GLN A 15 -24.15 47.70 124.28
CA GLN A 15 -24.00 48.29 125.61
C GLN A 15 -24.83 49.57 125.66
N LYS A 16 -25.70 49.69 126.68
CA LYS A 16 -26.58 50.84 126.86
C LYS A 16 -25.77 52.06 127.27
N SER A 17 -26.04 53.20 126.65
CA SER A 17 -25.33 54.46 126.88
C SER A 17 -25.74 55.11 128.21
N SER A 18 -24.87 55.92 128.83
CA SER A 18 -25.10 56.62 130.12
C SER A 18 -26.41 57.44 130.14
N PHE A 19 -26.85 57.90 128.97
CA PHE A 19 -28.15 58.55 128.79
C PHE A 19 -29.32 57.57 128.91
N GLU A 20 -29.24 56.36 128.33
CA GLU A 20 -30.27 55.33 128.44
C GLU A 20 -30.40 54.82 129.87
N GLN A 21 -29.30 54.78 130.64
CA GLN A 21 -29.32 54.39 132.06
C GLN A 21 -30.05 55.43 132.93
N LYS A 22 -29.80 56.74 132.73
CA LYS A 22 -30.53 57.82 133.42
C LYS A 22 -31.98 57.97 132.96
N TYR A 23 -32.29 57.62 131.72
CA TYR A 23 -33.64 57.66 131.17
C TYR A 23 -34.52 56.53 131.71
N LEU A 24 -33.97 55.31 131.84
CA LEU A 24 -34.62 54.17 132.49
C LEU A 24 -34.84 54.36 134.00
N GLU A 25 -33.97 55.11 134.69
CA GLU A 25 -34.16 55.46 136.12
C GLU A 25 -35.24 56.53 136.37
N ARG A 26 -35.44 57.49 135.46
CA ARG A 26 -36.46 58.56 135.65
C ARG A 26 -37.82 58.29 135.01
N PHE A 27 -37.93 57.44 134.00
CA PHE A 27 -39.20 57.22 133.28
C PHE A 27 -39.50 55.76 132.89
N GLY A 28 -39.04 54.79 133.70
CA GLY A 28 -39.83 53.58 133.91
C GLY A 28 -39.21 52.27 133.42
N GLY A 29 -39.02 51.37 134.38
CA GLY A 29 -39.48 50.01 134.21
C GLY A 29 -41.00 50.00 134.19
N THR A 30 -41.59 49.58 133.07
CA THR A 30 -43.02 49.26 132.97
C THR A 30 -43.12 47.77 132.68
N SER A 31 -42.93 46.98 133.72
CA SER A 31 -43.67 45.72 133.84
C SER A 31 -45.15 46.07 134.00
N GLU A 32 -45.95 45.26 133.34
CA GLU A 32 -47.39 45.31 133.23
C GLU A 32 -48.10 45.57 134.56
N ASN A 33 -48.68 46.77 134.70
CA ASN A 33 -49.94 47.06 135.41
C ASN A 33 -50.10 48.58 135.53
N SER A 34 -50.65 49.21 134.49
CA SER A 34 -51.31 50.51 134.61
C SER A 34 -52.78 50.33 134.28
N LEU A 35 -53.50 49.83 135.28
CA LEU A 35 -54.92 50.07 135.45
C LEU A 35 -55.13 51.58 135.59
N ALA A 36 -56.00 52.10 134.72
CA ALA A 36 -56.90 53.22 134.97
C ALA A 36 -56.27 54.57 135.41
N LEU A 37 -55.99 55.42 134.42
CA LEU A 37 -56.21 56.87 134.56
C LEU A 37 -57.50 57.25 133.80
N PRO A 38 -58.45 57.97 134.42
CA PRO A 38 -59.73 58.32 133.80
C PRO A 38 -59.66 59.60 132.96
N SER A 39 -60.43 59.62 131.86
CA SER A 39 -60.68 60.71 130.90
C SER A 39 -59.72 60.85 129.70
N LEU A 40 -59.69 59.83 128.84
CA LEU A 40 -59.49 60.09 127.40
C LEU A 40 -60.75 60.79 126.85
N SER A 41 -60.58 61.94 126.18
CA SER A 41 -61.64 62.63 125.45
C SER A 41 -62.28 61.70 124.40
N PRO A 42 -63.61 61.74 124.17
CA PRO A 42 -64.29 60.96 123.12
C PRO A 42 -63.67 61.11 121.71
N GLN A 43 -63.02 62.26 121.42
CA GLN A 43 -62.27 62.47 120.18
C GLN A 43 -61.00 61.62 120.09
N LEU A 44 -60.32 61.40 121.23
CA LEU A 44 -59.12 60.57 121.31
C LEU A 44 -59.45 59.09 121.12
N ILE A 45 -60.61 58.64 121.64
CA ILE A 45 -61.11 57.28 121.45
C ILE A 45 -61.47 57.04 119.97
N LYS A 46 -62.16 57.99 119.32
CA LYS A 46 -62.45 57.91 117.87
C LYS A 46 -61.17 57.90 117.03
N LYS A 47 -60.19 58.75 117.34
CA LYS A 47 -58.89 58.74 116.65
C LYS A 47 -58.10 57.46 116.89
N LYS A 48 -58.18 56.87 118.09
CA LYS A 48 -57.60 55.56 118.38
C LYS A 48 -58.27 54.46 117.56
N GLN A 49 -59.60 54.44 117.47
CA GLN A 49 -60.35 53.49 116.63
C GLN A 49 -60.04 53.68 115.13
N GLU A 50 -59.92 54.92 114.65
CA GLU A 50 -59.48 55.22 113.27
C GLU A 50 -58.06 54.72 113.03
N MET A 51 -57.12 54.93 113.97
CA MET A 51 -55.75 54.40 113.87
C MET A 51 -55.72 52.88 113.90
N GLU A 52 -56.51 52.24 114.75
CA GLU A 52 -56.61 50.78 114.80
C GLU A 52 -57.18 50.23 113.48
N LYS A 53 -58.17 50.91 112.90
CA LYS A 53 -58.74 50.54 111.59
C LYS A 53 -57.74 50.72 110.45
N THR A 54 -57.05 51.86 110.38
CA THR A 54 -56.03 52.09 109.33
C THR A 54 -54.82 51.18 109.51
N ASN A 55 -54.44 50.87 110.76
CA ASN A 55 -53.39 49.90 111.05
C ASN A 55 -53.82 48.48 110.67
N ALA A 56 -55.08 48.10 110.91
CA ALA A 56 -55.63 46.83 110.46
C ALA A 56 -55.68 46.73 108.92
N GLU A 57 -56.10 47.79 108.22
CA GLU A 57 -56.08 47.87 106.76
C GLU A 57 -54.65 47.80 106.20
N LEU A 58 -53.68 48.43 106.87
CA LEU A 58 -52.27 48.40 106.50
C LEU A 58 -51.67 47.01 106.71
N GLU A 59 -51.97 46.34 107.82
CA GLU A 59 -51.56 44.96 108.06
C GLU A 59 -52.24 43.98 107.09
N GLU A 60 -53.51 44.19 106.73
CA GLU A 60 -54.20 43.43 105.68
C GLU A 60 -53.54 43.66 104.30
N ALA A 61 -53.15 44.89 103.97
CA ALA A 61 -52.44 45.20 102.73
C ALA A 61 -51.02 44.59 102.71
N ARG A 62 -50.30 44.61 103.84
CA ARG A 62 -48.99 43.96 103.99
C ARG A 62 -49.09 42.45 103.81
N THR A 63 -50.03 41.81 104.50
CA THR A 63 -50.25 40.36 104.37
C THR A 63 -50.64 39.97 102.95
N LYS A 64 -51.50 40.74 102.27
CA LYS A 64 -51.82 40.54 100.85
C LYS A 64 -50.61 40.72 99.93
N PHE A 65 -49.78 41.73 100.17
CA PHE A 65 -48.58 41.97 99.37
C PHE A 65 -47.54 40.86 99.56
N GLU A 66 -47.30 40.41 100.79
CA GLU A 66 -46.39 39.29 101.06
C GLU A 66 -46.94 37.97 100.47
N ALA A 67 -48.26 37.72 100.56
CA ALA A 67 -48.90 36.60 99.89
C ALA A 67 -48.79 36.68 98.35
N TRP A 68 -48.90 37.89 97.78
CA TRP A 68 -48.71 38.09 96.34
C TRP A 68 -47.26 37.88 95.92
N LYS A 69 -46.29 38.44 96.67
CA LYS A 69 -44.86 38.34 96.41
C LYS A 69 -44.38 36.89 96.45
N THR A 70 -44.80 36.13 97.47
CA THR A 70 -44.51 34.69 97.58
C THR A 70 -45.11 33.91 96.41
N ASN A 71 -46.37 34.17 96.04
CA ASN A 71 -47.01 33.56 94.88
C ASN A 71 -46.32 33.92 93.55
N PHE A 72 -45.88 35.17 93.40
CA PHE A 72 -45.16 35.64 92.22
C PHE A 72 -43.79 34.98 92.11
N GLN A 73 -43.04 34.90 93.22
CA GLN A 73 -41.75 34.20 93.27
C GLN A 73 -41.91 32.71 92.95
N ARG A 74 -42.96 32.06 93.49
CA ARG A 74 -43.30 30.68 93.16
C ARG A 74 -43.60 30.51 91.66
N LYS A 75 -44.49 31.34 91.10
CA LYS A 75 -44.81 31.28 89.66
C LYS A 75 -43.61 31.55 88.76
N LYS A 76 -42.74 32.50 89.14
CA LYS A 76 -41.50 32.77 88.42
C LYS A 76 -40.61 31.53 88.39
N LYS A 77 -40.40 30.89 89.55
CA LYS A 77 -39.62 29.65 89.64
C LYS A 77 -40.23 28.53 88.80
N GLU A 78 -41.55 28.34 88.86
CA GLU A 78 -42.26 27.34 88.04
C GLU A 78 -42.11 27.61 86.53
N LEU A 79 -42.09 28.89 86.13
CA LEU A 79 -41.88 29.28 84.72
C LEU A 79 -40.44 29.00 84.30
N ASP A 80 -39.45 29.37 85.13
CA ASP A 80 -38.04 29.12 84.87
C ASP A 80 -37.76 27.60 84.75
N GLU A 81 -38.35 26.78 85.63
CA GLU A 81 -38.26 25.30 85.58
C GLU A 81 -38.89 24.73 84.30
N LYS A 82 -40.05 25.25 83.87
CA LYS A 82 -40.69 24.86 82.60
C LYS A 82 -39.85 25.26 81.39
N GLN A 83 -39.30 26.48 81.38
CA GLN A 83 -38.44 26.96 80.31
C GLN A 83 -37.18 26.09 80.20
N HIS A 84 -36.54 25.78 81.33
CA HIS A 84 -35.40 24.88 81.37
C HIS A 84 -35.75 23.48 80.82
N THR A 85 -36.90 22.93 81.22
CA THR A 85 -37.38 21.63 80.72
C THR A 85 -37.61 21.66 79.20
N LEU A 86 -38.22 22.73 78.67
CA LEU A 86 -38.44 22.90 77.24
C LEU A 86 -37.13 23.00 76.47
N ASP A 87 -36.12 23.67 77.02
CA ASP A 87 -34.82 23.80 76.37
C ASP A 87 -34.06 22.47 76.34
N ILE A 88 -34.17 21.66 77.39
CA ILE A 88 -33.67 20.26 77.39
C ILE A 88 -34.41 19.43 76.33
N GLN A 89 -35.73 19.53 76.25
CA GLN A 89 -36.52 18.81 75.25
C GLN A 89 -36.14 19.21 73.82
N LYS A 90 -35.92 20.51 73.56
CA LYS A 90 -35.44 20.99 72.25
C LYS A 90 -34.06 20.46 71.92
N ALA A 91 -33.14 20.44 72.89
CA ALA A 91 -31.81 19.87 72.69
C ALA A 91 -31.89 18.38 72.36
N ASN A 92 -32.70 17.62 73.09
CA ASN A 92 -32.92 16.19 72.84
C ASN A 92 -33.59 15.93 71.48
N LEU A 93 -34.53 16.78 71.07
CA LEU A 93 -35.16 16.66 69.75
C LEU A 93 -34.18 16.93 68.62
N ARG A 94 -33.28 17.92 68.79
CA ARG A 94 -32.22 18.20 67.82
C ARG A 94 -31.26 17.03 67.68
N THR A 95 -30.75 16.50 68.80
CA THR A 95 -29.84 15.34 68.76
C THR A 95 -30.50 14.10 68.15
N PHE A 96 -31.78 13.85 68.46
CA PHE A 96 -32.56 12.78 67.84
C PHE A 96 -32.72 12.97 66.33
N THR A 97 -33.03 14.19 65.89
CA THR A 97 -33.20 14.53 64.46
C THR A 97 -31.88 14.39 63.70
N GLU A 98 -30.78 14.91 64.26
CA GLU A 98 -29.44 14.78 63.69
C GLU A 98 -29.04 13.31 63.56
N HIS A 99 -29.20 12.52 64.64
CA HIS A 99 -28.91 11.09 64.61
C HIS A 99 -29.71 10.36 63.54
N HIS A 100 -31.03 10.59 63.45
CA HIS A 100 -31.87 9.94 62.45
C HIS A 100 -31.60 10.41 61.02
N SER A 101 -31.27 11.69 60.81
CA SER A 101 -30.84 12.17 59.51
C SER A 101 -29.56 11.47 59.05
N GLY A 102 -28.59 11.28 59.95
CA GLY A 102 -27.36 10.53 59.66
C GLY A 102 -27.61 9.06 59.36
N GLU A 103 -28.51 8.39 60.09
CA GLU A 103 -28.88 7.00 59.80
C GLU A 103 -29.63 6.87 58.47
N LEU A 104 -30.51 7.81 58.13
CA LEU A 104 -31.18 7.85 56.83
C LEU A 104 -30.19 8.05 55.69
N GLU A 105 -29.21 8.94 55.85
CA GLU A 105 -28.18 9.18 54.84
C GLU A 105 -27.31 7.93 54.64
N LYS A 106 -26.89 7.27 55.73
CA LYS A 106 -26.16 5.99 55.65
C LYS A 106 -26.99 4.91 54.96
N ALA A 107 -28.28 4.80 55.27
CA ALA A 107 -29.17 3.83 54.64
C ALA A 107 -29.30 4.11 53.13
N ARG A 108 -29.50 5.37 52.73
CA ARG A 108 -29.52 5.77 51.31
C ARG A 108 -28.22 5.47 50.60
N ARG A 109 -27.07 5.72 51.24
CA ARG A 109 -25.77 5.42 50.65
C ARG A 109 -25.58 3.93 50.43
N ARG A 110 -25.95 3.09 51.40
CA ARG A 110 -25.94 1.63 51.24
C ARG A 110 -26.88 1.18 50.13
N GLU A 111 -28.08 1.75 50.04
CA GLU A 111 -29.01 1.44 48.96
C GLU A 111 -28.41 1.73 47.59
N GLU A 112 -27.73 2.87 47.42
CA GLU A 112 -27.06 3.22 46.16
C GLU A 112 -25.87 2.31 45.87
N GLU A 113 -25.04 2.00 46.88
CA GLU A 113 -23.93 1.05 46.77
C GLU A 113 -24.43 -0.34 46.31
N GLU A 114 -25.53 -0.83 46.89
CA GLU A 114 -26.14 -2.12 46.50
C GLU A 114 -26.76 -2.08 45.10
N LYS A 115 -27.41 -0.97 44.71
CA LYS A 115 -27.90 -0.80 43.33
C LYS A 115 -26.76 -0.82 42.32
N GLN A 116 -25.63 -0.19 42.65
CA GLN A 116 -24.48 -0.18 41.77
C GLN A 116 -23.85 -1.58 41.64
N ARG A 117 -23.71 -2.31 42.75
CA ARG A 117 -23.27 -3.70 42.74
C ARG A 117 -24.21 -4.61 41.93
N ALA A 118 -25.52 -4.42 42.07
CA ALA A 118 -26.49 -5.19 41.30
C ALA A 118 -26.32 -4.99 39.80
N LYS A 119 -26.10 -3.75 39.34
CA LYS A 119 -25.82 -3.45 37.92
C LYS A 119 -24.51 -4.07 37.44
N GLU A 120 -23.47 -4.04 38.27
CA GLU A 120 -22.18 -4.65 37.94
C GLU A 120 -22.34 -6.17 37.78
N ILE A 121 -23.03 -6.83 38.71
CA ILE A 121 -23.33 -8.26 38.64
C ILE A 121 -24.20 -8.59 37.42
N GLU A 122 -25.22 -7.78 37.11
CA GLU A 122 -26.05 -7.97 35.92
C GLU A 122 -25.22 -7.89 34.62
N ALA A 123 -24.31 -6.92 34.53
CA ALA A 123 -23.42 -6.78 33.39
C ALA A 123 -22.44 -7.97 33.27
N GLU A 124 -21.89 -8.45 34.38
CA GLU A 124 -21.04 -9.65 34.40
C GLU A 124 -21.82 -10.91 33.99
N LEU A 125 -23.06 -11.06 34.46
CA LEU A 125 -23.93 -12.18 34.05
C LEU A 125 -24.24 -12.15 32.56
N GLU A 126 -24.48 -10.98 31.98
CA GLU A 126 -24.71 -10.83 30.53
C GLU A 126 -23.46 -11.21 29.73
N GLN A 127 -22.28 -10.79 30.17
CA GLN A 127 -21.01 -11.17 29.52
C GLN A 127 -20.77 -12.69 29.61
N LEU A 128 -20.97 -13.28 30.79
CA LEU A 128 -20.82 -14.72 30.99
C LEU A 128 -21.83 -15.53 30.16
N ALA A 129 -23.06 -15.05 30.00
CA ALA A 129 -24.05 -15.70 29.16
C ALA A 129 -23.65 -15.71 27.68
N VAL A 130 -23.05 -14.62 27.18
CA VAL A 130 -22.52 -14.56 25.81
C VAL A 130 -21.36 -15.55 25.65
N GLU A 131 -20.42 -15.58 26.59
CA GLU A 131 -19.29 -16.52 26.57
C GLU A 131 -19.77 -17.98 26.61
N GLU A 132 -20.78 -18.29 27.43
CA GLU A 132 -21.39 -19.63 27.49
C GLU A 132 -22.00 -20.02 26.13
N GLU A 133 -22.72 -19.12 25.46
CA GLU A 133 -23.26 -19.38 24.14
C GLU A 133 -22.17 -19.61 23.09
N GLU A 134 -21.10 -18.83 23.11
CA GLU A 134 -19.97 -18.99 22.20
C GLU A 134 -19.27 -20.33 22.40
N LEU A 135 -18.96 -20.69 23.64
CA LEU A 135 -18.35 -21.98 23.98
C LEU A 135 -19.27 -23.13 23.61
N LYS A 136 -20.59 -22.98 23.79
CA LYS A 136 -21.56 -23.99 23.36
C LYS A 136 -21.57 -24.17 21.85
N LYS A 137 -21.56 -23.09 21.07
CA LYS A 137 -21.45 -23.15 19.59
C LYS A 137 -20.16 -23.86 19.17
N GLN A 138 -19.01 -23.49 19.77
CA GLN A 138 -17.74 -24.16 19.49
C GLN A 138 -17.78 -25.65 19.84
N ASN A 139 -18.40 -26.01 20.97
CA ASN A 139 -18.56 -27.40 21.38
C ASN A 139 -19.43 -28.19 20.39
N ASP A 140 -20.53 -27.61 19.94
CA ASP A 140 -21.44 -28.22 18.97
C ASP A 140 -20.76 -28.38 17.59
N GLU A 141 -19.97 -27.39 17.16
CA GLU A 141 -19.16 -27.51 15.94
C GLU A 141 -18.10 -28.61 16.04
N LEU A 142 -17.42 -28.73 17.18
CA LEU A 142 -16.43 -29.77 17.43
C LEU A 142 -17.09 -31.15 17.47
N LYS A 143 -18.26 -31.28 18.11
CA LYS A 143 -19.05 -32.52 18.09
C LYS A 143 -19.46 -32.89 16.68
N ALA A 144 -19.96 -31.94 15.88
CA ALA A 144 -20.32 -32.20 14.49
C ALA A 144 -19.11 -32.64 13.65
N LYS A 145 -17.95 -32.01 13.83
CA LYS A 145 -16.70 -32.45 13.19
C LYS A 145 -16.28 -33.84 13.63
N LEU A 146 -16.42 -34.16 14.91
CA LEU A 146 -16.11 -35.49 15.45
C LEU A 146 -17.05 -36.53 14.83
N GLU A 147 -18.35 -36.29 14.80
CA GLU A 147 -19.34 -37.17 14.16
C GLU A 147 -19.05 -37.37 12.67
N GLN A 148 -18.64 -36.33 11.94
CA GLN A 148 -18.23 -36.45 10.53
C GLN A 148 -16.98 -37.30 10.34
N LEU A 149 -16.00 -37.20 11.26
CA LEU A 149 -14.74 -37.93 11.19
C LEU A 149 -14.81 -39.34 11.79
N GLN A 150 -15.83 -39.62 12.60
CA GLN A 150 -16.01 -40.91 13.28
C GLN A 150 -16.02 -42.10 12.30
N PRO A 151 -16.76 -42.08 11.17
CA PRO A 151 -16.74 -43.20 10.22
C PRO A 151 -15.36 -43.44 9.60
N CYS A 152 -14.58 -42.37 9.39
CA CYS A 152 -13.21 -42.48 8.88
C CYS A 152 -12.28 -43.10 9.91
N ALA A 153 -12.41 -42.71 11.18
CA ALA A 153 -11.66 -43.30 12.29
C ALA A 153 -12.01 -44.78 12.47
N ASP A 154 -13.30 -45.13 12.46
CA ASP A 154 -13.79 -46.51 12.56
C ASP A 154 -13.28 -47.36 11.40
N TYR A 155 -13.28 -46.81 10.17
CA TYR A 155 -12.73 -47.47 9.00
C TYR A 155 -11.22 -47.73 9.16
N LEU A 156 -10.44 -46.71 9.56
CA LEU A 156 -9.00 -46.86 9.77
C LEU A 156 -8.69 -47.89 10.86
N GLN A 157 -9.47 -47.90 11.94
CA GLN A 157 -9.35 -48.90 12.99
C GLN A 157 -9.68 -50.31 12.47
N ALA A 158 -10.73 -50.46 11.66
CA ALA A 158 -11.07 -51.74 11.04
C ALA A 158 -9.96 -52.22 10.07
N VAL A 159 -9.32 -51.31 9.34
CA VAL A 159 -8.19 -51.62 8.46
C VAL A 159 -6.96 -52.03 9.27
N ALA A 160 -6.63 -51.31 10.35
CA ALA A 160 -5.54 -51.67 11.25
C ALA A 160 -5.76 -53.07 11.84
N ASN A 161 -6.98 -53.37 12.31
CA ASN A 161 -7.31 -54.67 12.88
C ASN A 161 -7.24 -55.83 11.87
N LYS A 162 -7.51 -55.57 10.58
CA LYS A 162 -7.47 -56.59 9.51
C LYS A 162 -6.08 -56.74 8.88
N SER A 163 -5.31 -55.68 8.84
CA SER A 163 -3.98 -55.66 8.23
C SER A 163 -2.95 -56.23 9.19
N ARG A 164 -2.10 -57.13 8.69
CA ARG A 164 -0.91 -57.60 9.44
C ARG A 164 0.27 -56.62 9.37
N ASN A 165 0.19 -55.62 8.49
CA ASN A 165 1.29 -54.72 8.19
C ASN A 165 1.28 -53.43 9.02
N PHE A 166 0.21 -53.19 9.78
CA PHE A 166 0.03 -51.98 10.58
C PHE A 166 -0.46 -52.38 11.97
N GLU A 167 0.27 -51.97 13.00
CA GLU A 167 -0.06 -52.30 14.40
C GLU A 167 -1.18 -51.42 14.96
N ASN A 168 -1.23 -50.16 14.56
CA ASN A 168 -2.22 -49.18 15.00
C ASN A 168 -2.57 -48.19 13.87
N VAL A 169 -3.63 -47.41 14.08
CA VAL A 169 -4.08 -46.37 13.13
C VAL A 169 -2.99 -45.31 12.91
N GLU A 170 -2.23 -44.96 13.95
CA GLU A 170 -1.13 -44.00 13.85
C GLU A 170 -0.03 -44.46 12.88
N ALA A 171 0.29 -45.76 12.83
CA ALA A 171 1.27 -46.31 11.88
C ALA A 171 0.80 -46.16 10.43
N ILE A 172 -0.52 -46.29 10.18
CA ILE A 172 -1.11 -46.04 8.86
C ILE A 172 -0.97 -44.57 8.49
N LEU A 173 -1.32 -43.67 9.42
CA LEU A 173 -1.26 -42.22 9.20
C LEU A 173 0.18 -41.74 8.99
N ASN A 174 1.14 -42.21 9.79
CA ASN A 174 2.54 -41.87 9.66
C ASN A 174 3.11 -42.35 8.32
N ARG A 175 2.80 -43.58 7.89
CA ARG A 175 3.20 -44.06 6.57
C ARG A 175 2.58 -43.23 5.45
N HIS A 176 1.30 -42.85 5.58
CA HIS A 176 0.66 -41.95 4.63
C HIS A 176 1.35 -40.58 4.59
N GLN A 177 1.71 -40.00 5.73
CA GLN A 177 2.45 -38.74 5.79
C GLN A 177 3.82 -38.85 5.09
N SER A 178 4.59 -39.90 5.34
CA SER A 178 5.86 -40.13 4.65
C SER A 178 5.69 -40.32 3.14
N LEU A 179 4.64 -41.05 2.71
CA LEU A 179 4.32 -41.22 1.30
C LEU A 179 3.84 -39.93 0.64
N ALA A 180 3.06 -39.12 1.35
CA ALA A 180 2.61 -37.82 0.87
C ALA A 180 3.80 -36.85 0.73
N ALA A 181 4.71 -36.83 1.70
CA ALA A 181 5.93 -36.02 1.66
C ALA A 181 6.83 -36.43 0.48
N THR A 182 7.11 -37.73 0.33
CA THR A 182 7.91 -38.22 -0.82
C THR A 182 7.23 -37.95 -2.15
N ARG A 183 5.89 -38.11 -2.25
CA ARG A 183 5.13 -37.72 -3.45
C ARG A 183 5.30 -36.24 -3.76
N GLN A 184 5.20 -35.38 -2.74
CA GLN A 184 5.38 -33.94 -2.91
C GLN A 184 6.77 -33.61 -3.46
N GLU A 185 7.83 -34.22 -2.91
CA GLU A 185 9.19 -34.07 -3.45
C GLU A 185 9.31 -34.52 -4.91
N TYR A 186 8.67 -35.62 -5.30
CA TYR A 186 8.67 -36.08 -6.70
C TYR A 186 7.91 -35.14 -7.63
N VAL A 187 6.78 -34.58 -7.18
CA VAL A 187 6.02 -33.60 -7.95
C VAL A 187 6.86 -32.33 -8.16
N GLU A 188 7.54 -31.85 -7.13
CA GLU A 188 8.43 -30.69 -7.21
C GLU A 188 9.59 -30.95 -8.17
N LYS A 189 10.29 -32.09 -8.04
CA LYS A 189 11.36 -32.49 -8.97
C LYS A 189 10.87 -32.61 -10.41
N PHE A 190 9.66 -33.13 -10.62
CA PHE A 190 9.07 -33.24 -11.95
C PHE A 190 8.75 -31.86 -12.54
N GLN A 191 8.18 -30.94 -11.74
CA GLN A 191 7.93 -29.56 -12.16
C GLN A 191 9.23 -28.82 -12.51
N GLU A 192 10.28 -29.02 -11.71
CA GLU A 192 11.60 -28.46 -11.98
C GLU A 192 12.17 -28.99 -13.30
N LEU A 193 12.10 -30.31 -13.53
CA LEU A 193 12.57 -30.94 -14.75
C LEU A 193 11.80 -30.45 -15.99
N MET A 194 10.47 -30.34 -15.89
CA MET A 194 9.63 -29.78 -16.96
C MET A 194 10.00 -28.32 -17.28
N SER A 195 10.32 -27.53 -16.24
CA SER A 195 10.75 -26.14 -16.43
C SER A 195 12.10 -26.09 -17.14
N ARG A 196 13.06 -26.95 -16.76
CA ARG A 196 14.36 -27.05 -17.41
C ARG A 196 14.27 -27.48 -18.88
N PHE A 197 13.48 -28.52 -19.19
CA PHE A 197 13.27 -28.94 -20.58
C PHE A 197 12.59 -27.84 -21.40
N GLY A 198 11.63 -27.14 -20.84
CA GLY A 198 11.01 -25.99 -21.49
C GLY A 198 12.01 -24.87 -21.80
N THR A 199 12.96 -24.60 -20.90
CA THR A 199 14.02 -23.61 -21.15
C THR A 199 15.04 -24.10 -22.17
N GLU A 200 15.46 -25.37 -22.12
CA GLU A 200 16.43 -25.94 -23.07
C GLU A 200 15.86 -25.99 -24.50
N GLU A 201 14.59 -26.33 -24.69
CA GLU A 201 13.93 -26.30 -26.00
C GLU A 201 13.88 -24.87 -26.55
N GLN A 202 13.57 -23.87 -25.71
CA GLN A 202 13.59 -22.47 -26.09
C GLN A 202 14.98 -21.98 -26.46
N GLU A 203 16.01 -22.36 -25.71
CA GLU A 203 17.40 -22.03 -26.00
C GLU A 203 17.87 -22.66 -27.31
N LEU A 204 17.56 -23.94 -27.53
CA LEU A 204 17.90 -24.62 -28.77
C LEU A 204 17.18 -24.01 -29.98
N ASN A 205 15.91 -23.63 -29.83
CA ASN A 205 15.17 -22.97 -30.91
C ASN A 205 15.77 -21.59 -31.23
N LYS A 206 16.17 -20.81 -30.22
CA LYS A 206 16.92 -19.55 -30.43
C LYS A 206 18.24 -19.81 -31.17
N GLU A 207 18.99 -20.83 -30.79
CA GLU A 207 20.24 -21.19 -31.47
C GLU A 207 19.97 -21.59 -32.94
N LEU A 208 18.92 -22.38 -33.21
CA LEU A 208 18.53 -22.73 -34.58
C LEU A 208 18.11 -21.52 -35.40
N GLU A 209 17.37 -20.57 -34.83
CA GLU A 209 17.00 -19.32 -35.50
C GLU A 209 18.23 -18.49 -35.86
N THR A 210 19.19 -18.35 -34.95
CA THR A 210 20.45 -17.63 -35.24
C THR A 210 21.25 -18.31 -36.35
N LYS A 211 21.35 -19.65 -36.35
CA LYS A 211 22.02 -20.40 -37.43
C LYS A 211 21.28 -20.29 -38.76
N ARG A 212 19.95 -20.29 -38.76
CA ARG A 212 19.13 -20.06 -39.97
C ARG A 212 19.38 -18.67 -40.54
N ALA A 213 19.40 -17.63 -39.70
CA ALA A 213 19.70 -16.27 -40.13
C ALA A 213 21.10 -16.18 -40.76
N LEU A 214 22.11 -16.77 -40.11
CA LEU A 214 23.48 -16.82 -40.65
C LEU A 214 23.55 -17.52 -42.02
N LEU A 215 22.83 -18.64 -42.18
CA LEU A 215 22.76 -19.35 -43.46
C LEU A 215 22.09 -18.52 -44.55
N ILE A 216 21.00 -17.82 -44.23
CA ILE A 216 20.33 -16.90 -45.16
C ILE A 216 21.29 -15.80 -45.61
N ASP A 217 21.98 -15.14 -44.67
CA ASP A 217 22.96 -14.10 -44.96
C ASP A 217 24.09 -14.62 -45.85
N ARG A 218 24.61 -15.81 -45.54
CA ARG A 218 25.69 -16.41 -46.33
C ARG A 218 25.22 -16.80 -47.74
N THR A 219 23.99 -17.30 -47.85
CA THR A 219 23.36 -17.62 -49.14
C THR A 219 23.14 -16.37 -49.98
N MET A 220 22.70 -15.28 -49.36
CA MET A 220 22.53 -13.99 -50.02
C MET A 220 23.87 -13.46 -50.56
N GLN A 221 24.94 -13.50 -49.75
CA GLN A 221 26.29 -13.12 -50.18
C GLN A 221 26.80 -13.98 -51.35
N LEU A 222 26.53 -15.29 -51.34
CA LEU A 222 26.90 -16.18 -52.44
C LEU A 222 26.12 -15.88 -53.72
N ASN A 223 24.82 -15.63 -53.61
CA ASN A 223 23.97 -15.24 -54.74
C ASN A 223 24.42 -13.90 -55.34
N ASP A 224 24.77 -12.92 -54.52
CA ASP A 224 25.34 -11.65 -54.98
C ASP A 224 26.66 -11.87 -55.71
N GLY A 225 27.53 -12.73 -55.17
CA GLY A 225 28.77 -13.14 -55.82
C GLY A 225 28.53 -13.81 -57.18
N LEU A 226 27.56 -14.72 -57.25
CA LEU A 226 27.16 -15.42 -58.48
C LEU A 226 26.63 -14.44 -59.53
N ALA A 227 25.79 -13.49 -59.11
CA ALA A 227 25.25 -12.44 -59.99
C ALA A 227 26.37 -11.60 -60.60
N ARG A 228 27.35 -11.16 -59.78
CA ARG A 228 28.53 -10.41 -60.26
C ARG A 228 29.36 -11.22 -61.26
N VAL A 229 29.63 -12.49 -60.96
CA VAL A 229 30.37 -13.39 -61.86
C VAL A 229 29.62 -13.58 -63.18
N ASN A 230 28.31 -13.78 -63.14
CA ASN A 230 27.50 -13.93 -64.35
C ASN A 230 27.48 -12.66 -65.19
N GLN A 231 27.41 -11.48 -64.56
CA GLN A 231 27.50 -10.20 -65.25
C GLN A 231 28.88 -10.03 -65.93
N ALA A 232 29.97 -10.34 -65.21
CA ALA A 232 31.32 -10.30 -65.77
C ALA A 232 31.50 -11.30 -66.93
N LYS A 233 30.96 -12.51 -66.83
CA LYS A 233 30.96 -13.50 -67.92
C LYS A 233 30.23 -12.99 -69.16
N LYS A 234 29.04 -12.38 -69.00
CA LYS A 234 28.30 -11.78 -70.11
C LYS A 234 29.11 -10.67 -70.79
N LEU A 235 29.72 -9.78 -70.01
CA LEU A 235 30.56 -8.70 -70.53
C LEU A 235 31.79 -9.25 -71.28
N ASN A 236 32.47 -10.25 -70.72
CA ASN A 236 33.61 -10.89 -71.38
C ASN A 236 33.21 -11.63 -72.66
N GLN A 237 32.07 -12.30 -72.69
CA GLN A 237 31.55 -12.93 -73.92
C GLN A 237 31.24 -11.89 -74.99
N TYR A 238 30.64 -10.76 -74.61
CA TYR A 238 30.41 -9.64 -75.51
C TYR A 238 31.73 -9.11 -76.07
N ASN A 239 32.72 -8.84 -75.22
CA ASN A 239 34.04 -8.35 -75.63
C ASN A 239 34.74 -9.34 -76.56
N LYS A 240 34.72 -10.65 -76.24
CA LYS A 240 35.28 -11.71 -77.08
C LYS A 240 34.61 -11.75 -78.46
N THR A 241 33.28 -11.65 -78.50
CA THR A 241 32.52 -11.63 -79.76
C THR A 241 32.83 -10.38 -80.59
N SER A 242 32.95 -9.22 -79.94
CA SER A 242 33.38 -7.98 -80.59
C SER A 242 34.76 -8.14 -81.22
N LEU A 243 35.73 -8.67 -80.45
CA LEU A 243 37.09 -8.89 -80.92
C LEU A 243 37.13 -9.85 -82.12
N TYR A 244 36.35 -10.94 -82.11
CA TYR A 244 36.27 -11.84 -83.27
C TYR A 244 35.73 -11.13 -84.51
N LYS A 245 34.68 -10.31 -84.36
CA LYS A 245 34.15 -9.51 -85.49
C LYS A 245 35.19 -8.53 -86.01
N ASP A 246 35.99 -7.93 -85.14
CA ASP A 246 37.08 -7.04 -85.52
C ASP A 246 38.18 -7.80 -86.28
N ILE A 247 38.59 -8.98 -85.79
CA ILE A 247 39.56 -9.85 -86.47
C ILE A 247 39.03 -10.27 -87.85
N GLN A 248 37.78 -10.74 -87.94
CA GLN A 248 37.16 -11.11 -89.22
C GLN A 248 37.12 -9.95 -90.21
N ARG A 249 36.85 -8.72 -89.75
CA ARG A 249 36.91 -7.52 -90.59
C ARG A 249 38.32 -7.24 -91.10
N VAL A 250 39.34 -7.45 -90.27
CA VAL A 250 40.75 -7.31 -90.69
C VAL A 250 41.16 -8.42 -91.65
N GLU A 251 40.76 -9.66 -91.40
CA GLU A 251 41.01 -10.80 -92.29
C GLU A 251 40.36 -10.58 -93.66
N ALA A 252 39.10 -10.14 -93.72
CA ALA A 252 38.41 -9.82 -94.96
C ALA A 252 39.15 -8.72 -95.76
N LYS A 253 39.62 -7.67 -95.08
CA LYS A 253 40.45 -6.64 -95.73
C LYS A 253 41.78 -7.20 -96.24
N ASN A 254 42.40 -8.11 -95.49
CA ASN A 254 43.65 -8.76 -95.91
C ASN A 254 43.44 -9.70 -97.09
N THR A 255 42.31 -10.42 -97.16
CA THR A 255 41.97 -11.27 -98.32
C THR A 255 41.69 -10.42 -99.56
N GLU A 256 40.92 -9.34 -99.44
CA GLU A 256 40.72 -8.36 -100.53
C GLU A 256 42.07 -7.82 -101.02
N LEU A 257 42.97 -7.46 -100.10
CA LEU A 257 44.31 -6.98 -100.43
C LEU A 257 45.13 -8.07 -101.15
N ALA A 258 45.04 -9.33 -100.73
CA ALA A 258 45.69 -10.45 -101.39
C ALA A 258 45.12 -10.73 -102.80
N GLU A 259 43.81 -10.64 -102.98
CA GLU A 259 43.14 -10.76 -104.28
C GLU A 259 43.58 -9.65 -105.22
N ILE A 260 43.63 -8.39 -104.76
CA ILE A 260 44.16 -7.26 -105.53
C ILE A 260 45.62 -7.54 -105.93
N LYS A 261 46.46 -7.98 -105.00
CA LYS A 261 47.87 -8.34 -105.29
C LYS A 261 47.98 -9.45 -106.34
N SER A 262 47.16 -10.49 -106.22
CA SER A 262 47.15 -11.62 -107.17
C SER A 262 46.62 -11.20 -108.55
N ALA A 263 45.61 -10.33 -108.61
CA ALA A 263 45.12 -9.75 -109.85
C ALA A 263 46.21 -8.91 -110.55
N ILE A 264 46.93 -8.08 -109.79
CA ILE A 264 48.08 -7.32 -110.31
C ILE A 264 49.15 -8.27 -110.87
N GLN A 265 49.52 -9.32 -110.12
CA GLN A 265 50.48 -10.32 -110.58
C GLN A 265 50.01 -11.03 -111.86
N THR A 266 48.72 -11.38 -111.94
CA THR A 266 48.13 -12.08 -113.09
C THR A 266 48.13 -11.18 -114.32
N ILE A 267 47.76 -9.90 -114.17
CA ILE A 267 47.81 -8.92 -115.27
C ILE A 267 49.26 -8.70 -115.72
N TYR A 268 50.21 -8.61 -114.77
CA TYR A 268 51.63 -8.50 -115.07
C TYR A 268 52.16 -9.70 -115.84
N ASN A 269 51.92 -10.92 -115.35
CA ASN A 269 52.33 -12.15 -116.02
C ASN A 269 51.72 -12.24 -117.43
N ARG A 270 50.44 -11.88 -117.59
CA ARG A 270 49.79 -11.88 -118.90
C ARG A 270 50.36 -10.81 -119.84
N ALA A 271 50.73 -9.65 -119.32
CA ALA A 271 51.43 -8.62 -120.08
C ALA A 271 52.85 -9.08 -120.49
N LEU A 272 53.50 -9.88 -119.64
CA LEU A 272 54.82 -10.45 -119.87
C LEU A 272 54.77 -11.60 -120.89
N GLU A 273 53.76 -12.49 -120.83
CA GLU A 273 53.52 -13.56 -121.80
C GLU A 273 53.17 -13.05 -123.20
N LYS A 274 52.44 -11.93 -123.30
CA LYS A 274 52.11 -11.25 -124.58
C LYS A 274 53.20 -10.30 -125.08
N SER A 275 54.22 -10.06 -124.26
CA SER A 275 55.46 -9.44 -124.69
C SER A 275 56.35 -10.55 -125.23
N ASN A 276 56.83 -10.45 -126.48
CA ASN A 276 57.83 -11.38 -127.03
C ASN A 276 59.18 -11.35 -126.26
N GLN A 277 59.24 -10.71 -125.09
CA GLN A 277 60.31 -10.79 -124.11
C GLN A 277 60.22 -12.05 -123.19
N ALA A 278 59.23 -12.93 -123.41
CA ALA A 278 59.16 -14.24 -122.73
C ALA A 278 60.41 -15.13 -122.91
N SER A 279 61.29 -14.80 -123.87
CA SER A 279 62.54 -15.53 -124.12
C SER A 279 63.82 -14.81 -123.64
N GLN A 280 63.73 -13.73 -122.86
CA GLN A 280 64.88 -12.95 -122.36
C GLN A 280 64.91 -12.76 -120.83
N HIS A 281 63.98 -13.34 -120.08
CA HIS A 281 64.01 -13.38 -118.61
C HIS A 281 64.03 -14.81 -118.10
N SER A 282 65.12 -15.52 -118.41
CA SER A 282 65.49 -16.71 -117.65
C SER A 282 66.68 -16.39 -116.75
N LYS A 283 66.42 -16.41 -115.44
CA LYS A 283 67.35 -16.51 -114.31
C LYS A 283 68.02 -15.21 -113.83
N THR A 284 67.35 -14.52 -112.90
CA THR A 284 67.87 -14.15 -111.57
C THR A 284 66.72 -13.68 -110.65
N GLU A 285 67.02 -13.56 -109.36
CA GLU A 285 66.17 -13.78 -108.19
C GLU A 285 65.22 -12.62 -107.80
N LYS A 286 64.26 -12.99 -106.93
CA LYS A 286 63.18 -12.21 -106.27
C LYS A 286 61.97 -11.87 -107.15
N ALA A 287 60.79 -12.25 -106.64
CA ALA A 287 59.52 -11.80 -107.18
C ALA A 287 59.53 -10.26 -107.26
N PRO A 288 59.13 -9.65 -108.40
CA PRO A 288 59.11 -8.19 -108.53
C PRO A 288 58.27 -7.54 -107.41
N SER A 289 58.55 -6.29 -107.06
CA SER A 289 57.65 -5.54 -106.15
C SER A 289 56.33 -5.24 -106.89
N ILE A 290 55.20 -5.22 -106.18
CA ILE A 290 53.87 -4.89 -106.75
C ILE A 290 53.92 -3.56 -107.51
N GLU A 291 54.67 -2.59 -106.98
CA GLU A 291 54.82 -1.26 -107.59
C GLU A 291 55.59 -1.32 -108.92
N SER A 292 56.60 -2.19 -109.01
CA SER A 292 57.32 -2.46 -110.26
C SER A 292 56.47 -3.22 -111.29
N MET A 293 55.56 -4.10 -110.83
CA MET A 293 54.61 -4.78 -111.72
C MET A 293 53.59 -3.80 -112.30
N LEU A 294 53.05 -2.91 -111.47
CA LEU A 294 52.11 -1.88 -111.90
C LEU A 294 52.77 -0.93 -112.91
N GLN A 295 54.00 -0.48 -112.67
CA GLN A 295 54.75 0.35 -113.62
C GLN A 295 54.99 -0.36 -114.97
N PHE A 296 55.30 -1.66 -114.95
CA PHE A 296 55.45 -2.43 -116.17
C PHE A 296 54.12 -2.59 -116.92
N ILE A 297 53.03 -2.88 -116.21
CA ILE A 297 51.68 -2.92 -116.78
C ILE A 297 51.34 -1.57 -117.41
N GLU A 298 51.57 -0.47 -116.70
CA GLU A 298 51.30 0.90 -117.16
C GLU A 298 52.09 1.23 -118.44
N ASN A 299 53.39 0.95 -118.47
CA ASN A 299 54.22 1.15 -119.65
C ASN A 299 53.76 0.29 -120.83
N ARG A 300 53.34 -0.95 -120.58
CA ARG A 300 52.82 -1.82 -121.65
C ARG A 300 51.48 -1.34 -122.20
N PHE A 301 50.59 -0.82 -121.35
CA PHE A 301 49.35 -0.19 -121.83
C PHE A 301 49.64 1.08 -122.62
N LYS A 302 50.65 1.88 -122.23
CA LYS A 302 51.12 3.03 -123.03
C LYS A 302 51.67 2.58 -124.39
N ASP A 303 52.50 1.54 -124.43
CA ASP A 303 53.03 0.96 -125.69
C ASP A 303 51.92 0.41 -126.58
N LEU A 304 50.96 -0.34 -126.02
CA LEU A 304 49.80 -0.84 -126.76
C LEU A 304 48.93 0.30 -127.28
N SER A 305 48.76 1.39 -126.51
CA SER A 305 48.09 2.60 -126.99
C SER A 305 48.88 3.29 -128.10
N GLY A 306 50.23 3.21 -128.06
CA GLY A 306 51.10 3.69 -129.14
C GLY A 306 50.94 2.88 -130.42
N ILE A 307 50.87 1.55 -130.33
CA ILE A 307 50.68 0.64 -131.46
C ILE A 307 49.26 0.75 -132.06
N LEU A 308 48.23 0.92 -131.22
CA LEU A 308 46.85 1.15 -131.68
C LEU A 308 46.68 2.49 -132.41
N ASN A 309 47.57 3.45 -132.16
CA ASN A 309 47.58 4.78 -132.79
C ASN A 309 48.63 4.91 -133.92
N ASP A 310 49.26 3.82 -134.35
CA ASP A 310 50.25 3.80 -135.45
C ASP A 310 49.54 3.64 -136.83
N PRO A 311 49.71 4.53 -137.82
CA PRO A 311 48.83 4.61 -139.01
C PRO A 311 48.97 3.49 -140.05
N ASN A 312 49.78 2.46 -139.85
CA ASN A 312 50.22 1.55 -140.92
C ASN A 312 49.94 0.05 -140.69
N ILE A 313 48.87 -0.29 -139.95
CA ILE A 313 48.52 -1.69 -139.65
C ILE A 313 47.08 -2.02 -140.07
N GLU A 314 46.94 -2.96 -141.01
CA GLU A 314 45.66 -3.57 -141.44
C GLU A 314 45.15 -4.57 -140.39
N TYR A 315 43.93 -4.33 -139.89
CA TYR A 315 43.27 -5.24 -138.96
C TYR A 315 42.54 -6.36 -139.70
N ILE A 316 43.03 -7.59 -139.57
CA ILE A 316 42.32 -8.80 -140.00
C ILE A 316 41.15 -9.04 -139.03
N THR A 317 39.94 -8.81 -139.53
CA THR A 317 38.68 -9.07 -138.83
C THR A 317 38.31 -10.55 -138.96
N ALA A 318 38.48 -11.32 -137.89
CA ALA A 318 37.93 -12.67 -137.77
C ALA A 318 36.64 -12.65 -136.94
N ALA A 319 35.57 -13.11 -137.58
CA ALA A 319 34.17 -13.07 -137.19
C ALA A 319 33.80 -14.08 -136.05
N PRO A 320 32.61 -13.94 -135.44
CA PRO A 320 32.32 -14.35 -134.07
C PRO A 320 31.79 -15.79 -133.95
N ARG A 321 32.19 -16.52 -132.90
CA ARG A 321 31.49 -17.74 -132.48
C ARG A 321 30.62 -17.48 -131.26
N ARG A 322 29.33 -17.44 -131.57
CA ARG A 322 28.12 -17.77 -130.81
C ARG A 322 28.34 -18.22 -129.36
N GLY A 323 27.63 -17.52 -128.47
CA GLY A 323 27.61 -17.79 -127.04
C GLY A 323 26.84 -19.05 -126.64
N ILE A 324 26.98 -19.34 -125.35
CA ILE A 324 26.00 -20.08 -124.55
C ILE A 324 25.75 -19.23 -123.31
N VAL A 325 24.49 -18.87 -123.15
CA VAL A 325 23.85 -18.28 -121.98
C VAL A 325 23.16 -19.41 -121.23
N ILE A 326 23.45 -19.60 -119.94
CA ILE A 326 22.53 -20.17 -118.91
C ILE A 326 22.96 -19.53 -117.56
N GLN A 327 22.26 -18.48 -117.09
CA GLN A 327 21.21 -18.51 -116.04
C GLN A 327 21.69 -19.16 -114.72
N GLN A 328 22.06 -18.37 -113.70
CA GLN A 328 21.23 -17.81 -112.62
C GLN A 328 20.49 -18.83 -111.72
N ALA A 329 20.89 -18.79 -110.44
CA ALA A 329 20.08 -18.76 -109.21
C ALA A 329 19.05 -19.89 -108.96
N VAL A 330 19.27 -20.67 -107.90
CA VAL A 330 18.64 -20.54 -106.55
C VAL A 330 19.63 -21.06 -105.52
#